data_AF-A0AAU7SHA2-F1
#
_entry.id   AF-A0AAU7SHA2-F1
#
_cell.length_a   1.000
_cell.length_b   1.000
_cell.length_c   1.000
_cell.angle_alpha   90.00
_cell.angle_beta   90.00
_cell.angle_gamma   90.00
#
_symmetry.space_group_name_H-M   'P 1'
#
loop_
_entity.id
_entity.type
_entity.pdbx_description
1 polymer ?
#
loop_
_entity_poly.entity_id
_entity_poly.type
_entity_poly.pdbx_seq_one_letter_code
_entity_poly.pdbx_strand_id
1 'polypeptide(L)'
;MREVITELLDQDCWQLIVPAKVYHAMEKRGRCCGCFPNVVDIIIQTTEDYHARRHSTEAEIFDFMSRLKKFHEDNRRADIERRQKSHRAA
;
A
#
# COMPACT_ATOMS: atom_id res chain seq x y z
N MET A 1 10.32 -2.02 -12.86
CA MET A 1 9.35 -1.15 -12.13
C MET A 1 7.96 -1.76 -12.15
N ARG A 2 7.39 -2.07 -13.32
CA ARG A 2 6.10 -2.81 -13.41
C ARG A 2 6.14 -4.12 -12.61
N GLU A 3 7.22 -4.88 -12.75
CA GLU A 3 7.48 -6.10 -11.95
C GLU A 3 7.40 -5.84 -10.45
N VAL A 4 8.09 -4.82 -9.93
CA VAL A 4 8.02 -4.45 -8.50
C VAL A 4 6.60 -4.09 -8.08
N ILE A 5 5.82 -3.41 -8.92
CA ILE A 5 4.41 -3.12 -8.64
C ILE A 5 3.60 -4.42 -8.61
N THR A 6 3.83 -5.35 -9.55
CA THR A 6 3.20 -6.67 -9.57
C THR A 6 3.57 -7.49 -8.33
N GLU A 7 4.85 -7.54 -7.94
CA GLU A 7 5.31 -8.23 -6.73
C GLU A 7 4.66 -7.66 -5.45
N LEU A 8 4.51 -6.33 -5.38
CA LEU A 8 3.74 -5.69 -4.32
C LEU A 8 2.29 -6.20 -4.36
N LEU A 9 1.60 -6.12 -5.51
CA LEU A 9 0.22 -6.61 -5.67
C LEU A 9 0.06 -8.12 -5.43
N ASP A 10 1.10 -8.93 -5.62
CA ASP A 10 1.09 -10.36 -5.28
C ASP A 10 1.14 -10.59 -3.76
N GLN A 11 1.79 -9.70 -3.00
CA GLN A 11 1.79 -9.76 -1.53
C GLN A 11 0.44 -9.36 -0.93
N ASP A 12 -0.18 -8.32 -1.48
CA ASP A 12 -1.53 -7.87 -1.14
C ASP A 12 -2.10 -7.09 -2.32
N CYS A 13 -3.06 -7.68 -3.01
CA CYS A 13 -3.62 -7.16 -4.26
C CYS A 13 -4.41 -5.86 -4.07
N TRP A 14 -4.78 -5.50 -2.84
CA TRP A 14 -5.58 -4.30 -2.56
C TRP A 14 -4.81 -3.23 -1.80
N GLN A 15 -3.49 -3.42 -1.65
CA GLN A 15 -2.66 -2.45 -0.95
C GLN A 15 -2.59 -1.12 -1.71
N LEU A 16 -2.53 -0.01 -0.97
CA LEU A 16 -2.21 1.29 -1.56
C LEU A 16 -0.73 1.33 -1.98
N ILE A 17 -0.49 1.49 -3.28
CA ILE A 17 0.86 1.65 -3.85
C ILE A 17 1.11 3.13 -4.14
N VAL A 18 2.03 3.74 -3.39
CA VAL A 18 2.50 5.12 -3.60
C VAL A 18 3.91 5.13 -4.19
N PRO A 19 4.34 6.19 -4.90
CA PRO A 19 5.68 6.27 -5.49
C PRO A 19 6.80 5.96 -4.50
N ALA A 20 6.70 6.49 -3.26
CA ALA A 20 7.68 6.22 -2.21
C ALA A 20 7.83 4.72 -1.89
N LYS A 21 6.73 3.96 -1.90
CA LYS A 21 6.74 2.52 -1.65
C LYS A 21 7.45 1.76 -2.76
N VAL A 22 7.17 2.13 -4.01
CA VAL A 22 7.84 1.55 -5.19
C VAL A 22 9.34 1.85 -5.16
N TYR A 23 9.74 3.10 -4.85
CA TYR A 23 11.15 3.46 -4.75
C TYR A 23 11.88 2.73 -3.63
N HIS A 24 11.22 2.58 -2.47
CA HIS A 24 11.75 1.82 -1.35
C HIS A 24 11.96 0.35 -1.71
N ALA A 25 10.96 -0.29 -2.34
CA ALA A 25 11.04 -1.68 -2.79
C ALA A 25 12.11 -1.88 -3.88
N MET A 26 12.34 -0.87 -4.74
CA MET A 26 13.42 -0.90 -5.73
C MET A 26 14.82 -0.68 -5.12
N GLU A 27 14.93 -0.47 -3.80
CA GLU A 27 16.15 -0.04 -3.10
C GLU A 27 16.79 1.22 -3.69
N LYS A 28 16.02 1.98 -4.49
CA LYS A 28 16.47 3.21 -5.13
C LYS A 28 16.17 4.37 -4.20
N ARG A 29 17.21 4.93 -3.59
CA ARG A 29 17.11 6.27 -3.02
C ARG A 29 16.73 7.23 -4.15
N GLY A 30 15.61 7.93 -4.00
CA GLY A 30 15.09 8.89 -4.96
C GLY A 30 16.09 10.01 -5.23
N ARG A 31 17.07 9.75 -6.08
CA ARG A 31 18.20 10.62 -6.38
C ARG A 31 17.82 11.57 -7.50
N CYS A 32 16.71 12.29 -7.32
CA CYS A 32 16.18 13.40 -8.10
C CYS A 32 14.69 13.22 -8.40
N CYS A 33 13.91 14.25 -8.14
CA CYS A 33 12.51 14.43 -8.54
C CYS A 33 12.24 14.32 -10.06
N GLY A 34 13.27 14.06 -10.89
CA GLY A 34 13.15 13.83 -12.33
C GLY A 34 13.53 12.42 -12.80
N CYS A 35 13.92 11.51 -11.89
CA CYS A 35 14.53 10.24 -12.27
C CYS A 35 13.49 9.17 -12.68
N PHE A 36 12.20 9.40 -12.40
CA PHE A 36 11.09 8.52 -12.75
C PHE A 36 9.87 9.34 -13.17
N PRO A 37 9.89 9.97 -14.37
CA PRO A 37 8.68 10.56 -14.93
C PRO A 37 7.59 9.48 -15.06
N ASN A 38 6.33 9.85 -14.89
CA ASN A 38 5.16 8.99 -15.12
C ASN A 38 5.05 7.80 -14.13
N VAL A 39 5.71 7.85 -12.97
CA VAL A 39 5.64 6.79 -11.96
C VAL A 39 4.20 6.46 -11.56
N VAL A 40 3.35 7.50 -11.44
CA VAL A 40 1.95 7.38 -11.06
C VAL A 40 1.17 6.67 -12.16
N ASP A 41 1.34 7.06 -13.42
CA ASP A 41 0.66 6.43 -14.56
C ASP A 41 1.04 4.95 -14.70
N ILE A 42 2.31 4.62 -14.45
CA ILE A 42 2.78 3.23 -14.45
C ILE A 42 2.13 2.42 -13.31
N ILE A 43 1.94 3.01 -12.13
CA ILE A 43 1.22 2.38 -11.02
C ILE A 43 -0.23 2.11 -11.44
N ILE A 44 -0.93 3.11 -11.99
CA ILE A 44 -2.33 2.99 -12.42
C ILE A 44 -2.46 1.86 -13.46
N GLN A 45 -1.74 1.96 -14.58
CA GLN A 45 -1.85 0.99 -15.67
C GLN A 45 -1.52 -0.44 -15.21
N THR A 46 -0.47 -0.59 -14.39
CA THR A 46 -0.07 -1.93 -13.94
C THR A 46 -1.09 -2.52 -12.96
N THR A 47 -1.71 -1.69 -12.13
CA THR A 47 -2.76 -2.14 -11.19
C THR A 47 -4.03 -2.53 -11.96
N GLU A 48 -4.46 -1.71 -12.92
CA GLU A 48 -5.60 -2.03 -13.80
C GLU A 48 -5.36 -3.34 -14.57
N ASP A 49 -4.20 -3.48 -15.21
CA ASP A 49 -3.85 -4.69 -15.96
C ASP A 49 -3.77 -5.95 -15.07
N TYR A 50 -3.34 -5.79 -13.81
CA TYR A 50 -3.26 -6.87 -12.84
C TYR A 50 -4.65 -7.37 -12.44
N HIS A 51 -5.57 -6.46 -12.11
CA HIS A 51 -6.94 -6.82 -11.75
C HIS A 51 -7.81 -7.21 -12.94
N ALA A 52 -7.59 -6.65 -14.13
CA ALA A 52 -8.33 -7.03 -15.34
C ALA A 52 -8.13 -8.52 -15.69
N ARG A 53 -6.94 -9.07 -15.41
CA ARG A 53 -6.64 -10.50 -15.59
C ARG A 53 -7.16 -11.38 -14.47
N ARG A 54 -7.47 -10.79 -13.32
CA ARG A 54 -7.81 -11.48 -12.08
C ARG A 54 -9.23 -11.05 -11.71
N HIS A 55 -10.23 -11.75 -12.27
CA HIS A 55 -11.64 -11.53 -11.93
C HIS A 55 -11.82 -11.53 -10.42
N SER A 56 -11.83 -10.34 -9.82
CA SER A 56 -11.99 -10.19 -8.38
C SER A 56 -13.49 -10.20 -8.13
N THR A 57 -13.94 -11.19 -7.37
CA THR A 57 -15.36 -11.36 -7.05
C THR A 57 -15.77 -10.34 -5.99
N GLU A 58 -17.03 -9.94 -5.99
CA GLU A 58 -17.58 -9.00 -4.99
C GLU A 58 -17.39 -9.49 -3.54
N ALA A 59 -17.31 -10.80 -3.34
CA ALA A 59 -17.00 -11.43 -2.06
C ALA A 59 -15.58 -11.09 -1.55
N GLU A 60 -14.58 -11.05 -2.43
CA GLU A 60 -13.19 -10.73 -2.07
C GLU A 60 -13.04 -9.25 -1.70
N ILE A 61 -13.80 -8.38 -2.37
CA ILE A 61 -13.85 -6.94 -2.05
C ILE A 61 -14.43 -6.72 -0.65
N PHE A 62 -15.51 -7.44 -0.30
CA PHE A 62 -16.14 -7.33 1.01
C PHE A 62 -15.23 -7.83 2.15
N ASP A 63 -14.52 -8.94 1.94
CA ASP A 63 -13.52 -9.44 2.90
C ASP A 63 -12.39 -8.42 3.10
N PHE A 64 -11.86 -7.86 2.01
CA PHE A 64 -10.81 -6.84 2.08
C PHE A 64 -11.27 -5.61 2.89
N MET A 65 -12.45 -5.08 2.62
CA MET A 65 -12.99 -3.92 3.35
C MET A 65 -13.18 -4.22 4.84
N SER A 66 -13.53 -5.47 5.18
CA SER A 66 -13.66 -5.92 6.57
C SER A 66 -12.29 -5.98 7.26
N ARG A 67 -11.27 -6.54 6.60
CA ARG A 67 -9.89 -6.59 7.08
C ARG A 67 -9.28 -5.19 7.25
N LEU A 68 -9.54 -4.29 6.31
CA LEU A 68 -9.05 -2.92 6.34
C LEU A 68 -9.62 -2.14 7.54
N LYS A 69 -10.93 -2.28 7.80
CA LYS A 69 -11.59 -1.66 8.98
C LYS A 69 -10.96 -2.14 10.27
N LYS A 70 -10.71 -3.45 10.40
CA LYS A 70 -10.06 -4.03 11.58
C LYS A 70 -8.64 -3.51 11.76
N PHE A 71 -7.84 -3.49 10.69
CA PHE A 71 -6.47 -2.97 10.74
C PHE A 71 -6.42 -1.49 11.18
N HIS A 72 -7.35 -0.66 10.69
CA HIS A 72 -7.45 0.74 11.10
C HIS A 72 -7.82 0.88 12.59
N GLU A 73 -8.73 0.05 13.09
CA GLU A 73 -9.09 0.00 14.51
C GLU A 73 -7.90 -0.40 15.40
N ASP A 74 -7.18 -1.45 15.02
CA ASP A 74 -6.01 -1.94 15.73
C ASP A 74 -4.89 -0.88 15.79
N ASN A 75 -4.59 -0.23 14.67
CA ASN A 75 -3.62 0.87 14.62
C ASN A 75 -4.05 2.07 15.46
N ARG A 76 -5.33 2.47 15.39
CA ARG A 76 -5.87 3.55 16.21
C ARG A 76 -5.74 3.23 17.70
N ARG A 77 -6.00 1.98 18.09
CA ARG A 77 -5.82 1.53 19.48
C ARG A 77 -4.35 1.57 19.90
N ALA A 78 -3.45 1.06 19.07
CA ALA A 78 -2.01 1.11 19.32
C ALA A 78 -1.49 2.56 19.47
N ASP A 79 -2.04 3.51 18.69
CA ASP A 79 -1.69 4.93 18.79
C ASP A 79 -2.22 5.58 20.08
N ILE A 80 -3.44 5.25 20.51
CA ILE A 80 -4.00 5.72 21.79
C ILE A 80 -3.18 5.17 22.96
N GLU A 81 -2.85 3.87 22.95
CA GLU A 81 -2.03 3.23 23.98
C GLU A 81 -0.62 3.86 24.06
N ARG A 82 -0.01 4.15 22.90
CA ARG A 82 1.27 4.88 22.83
C ARG A 82 1.18 6.27 23.45
N ARG A 83 0.13 7.04 23.15
CA ARG A 83 -0.09 8.38 23.73
C ARG A 83 -0.28 8.33 25.24
N GLN A 84 -1.08 7.38 25.75
CA GLN A 84 -1.33 7.25 27.19
C GLN A 84 -0.09 6.87 28.00
N LYS A 85 0.80 6.02 27.45
CA LYS A 85 2.08 5.67 28.09
C LYS A 85 3.01 6.88 28.21
N SER A 86 3.09 7.74 27.19
CA SER A 86 3.89 8.97 27.25
C SER A 86 3.38 9.97 28.32
N HIS A 87 2.07 10.04 28.56
CA HIS A 87 1.50 10.92 29.59
C HIS A 87 1.68 10.46 31.04
N ARG A 88 2.01 9.17 31.27
CA ARG A 88 2.22 8.62 32.62
C ARG A 88 3.69 8.64 33.08
N ALA A 89 4.60 9.12 32.23
CA ALA A 89 6.03 9.19 32.50
C ALA A 89 6.52 10.61 32.86
N ALA A 90 5.62 11.52 33.23
CA ALA A 90 5.92 12.91 33.61
C ALA A 90 5.41 13.21 35.02
#